data_AF-A0A4V1TP97-F1
#
_entry.id   AF-A0A4V1TP97-F1
#
_cell.length_a   1.000
_cell.length_b   1.000
_cell.length_c   1.000
_cell.angle_alpha   90.00
_cell.angle_beta   90.00
_cell.angle_gamma   90.00
#
_symmetry.space_group_name_H-M   'P 1'
#
loop_
_entity.id
_entity.type
_entity.pdbx_description
1 polymer ?
#
loop_
_entity_poly.entity_id
_entity_poly.type
_entity_poly.pdbx_seq_one_letter_code
_entity_poly.pdbx_strand_id
1 'polypeptide(L)' 'MVIVAPADEADMLALLKKIALGQIDATQVQVRAAIAAVQYTHPKKGESTGKKEQGEAAAKAAASGKYGVRQGPRLAVNNK' A
#
# COMPACT_ATOMS: atom_id res chain seq x y z
N MET A 1 32.24 -12.80 23.60
CA MET A 1 31.77 -11.41 23.71
C MET A 1 30.61 -11.26 22.73
N VAL A 2 29.37 -11.38 23.21
CA VAL A 2 28.18 -11.34 22.36
C VAL A 2 27.77 -9.88 22.21
N ILE A 3 27.90 -9.33 21.01
CA ILE A 3 27.42 -7.99 20.68
C ILE A 3 25.91 -8.11 20.48
N VAL A 4 25.15 -7.65 21.46
CA VAL A 4 23.70 -7.44 21.32
C VAL A 4 23.53 -6.14 20.55
N ALA A 5 23.20 -6.24 19.26
CA ALA A 5 22.82 -5.09 18.44
C ALA A 5 21.52 -4.47 18.98
N PRO A 6 21.36 -3.13 18.91
CA PRO A 6 20.19 -2.44 19.43
C PRO A 6 18.92 -2.95 18.75
N ALA A 7 17.84 -3.04 19.51
CA ALA A 7 16.53 -3.45 19.06
C ALA A 7 15.94 -2.40 18.11
N ASP A 8 16.37 -2.39 16.85
CA ASP A 8 15.52 -1.95 15.76
C ASP A 8 14.41 -2.99 15.63
N GLU A 9 13.15 -2.54 15.71
CA GLU A 9 11.94 -3.33 15.52
C GLU A 9 12.16 -4.48 14.53
N ALA A 10 12.41 -5.68 15.04
CA ALA A 10 12.55 -6.83 14.18
C ALA A 10 11.21 -7.00 13.48
N ASP A 11 11.17 -6.67 12.18
CA ASP A 11 9.98 -6.80 11.32
C ASP A 11 9.27 -8.10 11.70
N MET A 12 8.12 -7.97 12.38
CA MET A 12 7.40 -9.10 12.95
C MET A 12 7.09 -10.12 11.85
N LEU A 13 6.89 -9.66 10.62
CA LEU A 13 6.67 -10.50 9.46
C LEU A 13 7.95 -11.25 9.06
N ALA A 14 9.14 -10.66 9.19
CA ALA A 14 10.42 -11.33 8.98
C ALA A 14 10.69 -12.43 10.02
N LEU A 15 10.36 -12.19 11.29
CA LEU A 15 10.45 -13.21 12.34
C LEU A 15 9.49 -14.37 12.05
N LEU A 16 8.23 -14.07 11.73
CA LEU A 16 7.21 -15.07 11.44
C LEU A 16 7.54 -15.90 10.18
N LYS A 17 8.17 -15.30 9.16
CA LYS A 17 8.70 -16.02 7.99
C LYS A 17 9.74 -17.07 8.37
N LYS A 18 10.69 -16.73 9.26
CA LYS A 18 11.74 -17.66 9.71
C LYS A 18 11.15 -18.85 10.48
N ILE A 19 10.13 -18.59 11.31
CA ILE A 19 9.36 -19.64 12.01
C ILE A 19 8.64 -20.55 11.00
N ALA A 20 7.97 -19.98 9.99
CA ALA A 20 7.28 -20.76 8.96
C ALA A 20 8.22 -21.64 8.12
N LEU A 21 9.47 -21.21 7.92
CA LEU A 21 10.51 -21.96 7.20
C LEU A 21 11.21 -23.01 8.06
N GLY A 22 10.83 -23.16 9.34
CA GLY A 22 11.47 -24.11 10.26
C GLY A 22 12.91 -23.73 10.64
N GLN A 23 13.30 -22.47 10.46
CA GLN A 23 14.64 -21.98 10.80
C GLN A 23 14.77 -21.61 12.28
N ILE A 24 13.64 -21.46 12.97
CA ILE A 24 13.55 -21.11 14.40
C ILE A 24 12.59 -22.10 15.04
N ASP A 25 13.05 -22.77 16.10
CA ASP A 25 12.17 -23.57 16.96
C ASP A 25 11.17 -22.66 17.68
N ALA A 26 9.89 -22.93 17.45
CA ALA A 26 8.79 -22.09 17.89
C ALA A 26 7.67 -22.93 18.49
N THR A 27 6.93 -22.35 19.43
CA THR A 27 5.76 -23.00 20.02
C THR A 27 4.63 -23.13 18.99
N GLN A 28 3.71 -24.06 19.20
CA GLN A 28 2.59 -24.29 18.29
C GLN A 28 1.73 -23.02 18.05
N VAL A 29 1.65 -22.12 19.05
CA VAL A 29 0.97 -20.82 18.93
C VAL A 29 1.71 -19.90 17.96
N GLN A 30 3.04 -19.87 18.01
CA GLN A 30 3.87 -19.04 17.14
C GLN A 30 3.85 -19.53 15.69
N VAL A 31 3.80 -20.86 15.47
CA VAL A 31 3.63 -21.43 14.11
C VAL A 31 2.28 -21.02 13.51
N ARG A 32 1.20 -21.02 14.30
CA ARG A 32 -0.12 -20.55 13.85
C ARG A 32 -0.11 -19.07 13.49
N ALA A 33 0.52 -18.23 14.31
CA ALA A 33 0.72 -16.82 14.01
C ALA A 33 1.53 -16.63 12.71
N ALA A 34 2.54 -17.47 12.48
CA ALA A 34 3.35 -17.42 11.28
C ALA A 34 2.58 -17.76 10.01
N ILE A 35 1.74 -18.80 10.05
CA ILE A 35 0.86 -19.19 8.93
C ILE A 35 -0.12 -18.06 8.60
N ALA A 36 -0.70 -17.40 9.60
CA ALA A 36 -1.60 -16.26 9.39
C ALA A 36 -0.88 -15.09 8.69
N ALA A 37 0.38 -14.84 9.04
CA ALA A 37 1.19 -13.79 8.43
C ALA A 37 1.56 -14.06 6.96
N VAL A 38 1.49 -15.31 6.48
CA VAL A 38 1.75 -15.67 5.07
C VAL A 38 0.84 -14.89 4.10
N GLN A 39 -0.37 -14.53 4.53
CA GLN A 39 -1.31 -13.79 3.68
C GLN A 39 -0.89 -12.36 3.36
N TYR A 40 0.08 -11.82 4.11
CA TYR A 40 0.58 -10.45 3.97
C TYR A 40 1.95 -10.39 3.29
N THR A 41 2.49 -11.53 2.84
CA THR A 41 3.76 -11.56 2.09
C THR A 41 3.63 -10.99 0.68
N HIS A 42 2.41 -10.99 0.15
CA HIS A 42 2.07 -10.40 -1.14
C HIS A 42 0.95 -9.37 -0.95
N PRO A 43 1.08 -8.16 -1.49
CA PRO A 43 -0.01 -7.19 -1.44
C PRO A 43 -1.22 -7.77 -2.16
N LYS A 44 -2.38 -7.80 -1.50
CA LYS A 44 -3.60 -8.29 -2.15
C LYS A 44 -3.94 -7.41 -3.35
N LYS A 45 -4.47 -8.03 -4.40
CA LYS A 45 -4.89 -7.37 -5.64
C LYS A 45 -6.01 -6.36 -5.35
N GLY A 46 -5.66 -5.13 -4.98
CA GLY A 46 -6.61 -4.09 -4.53
C GLY A 46 -6.09 -3.20 -3.39
N GLU A 47 -5.14 -3.68 -2.60
CA GLU A 47 -4.56 -2.95 -1.46
C GLU A 47 -3.34 -2.09 -1.85
N SER A 48 -2.77 -2.31 -3.04
CA SER A 48 -1.73 -1.45 -3.57
C SER A 48 -2.27 -0.03 -3.78
N THR A 49 -1.70 0.93 -3.07
CA THR A 49 -1.88 2.40 -3.19
C THR A 49 -2.10 2.87 -4.62
N GLY A 50 -1.37 2.27 -5.58
CA GLY A 50 -1.44 2.62 -7.00
C GLY A 50 -2.79 2.42 -7.71
N LYS A 51 -3.71 1.55 -7.26
CA LYS A 51 -4.98 1.34 -8.01
C LYS A 51 -5.98 2.48 -7.82
N LYS A 52 -6.05 3.05 -6.62
CA LYS A 52 -6.85 4.26 -6.37
C LYS A 52 -6.26 5.45 -7.12
N GLU A 53 -4.93 5.60 -7.05
CA GLU A 53 -4.20 6.68 -7.73
C GLU A 53 -4.30 6.55 -9.26
N GLN A 54 -4.24 5.34 -9.83
CA GLN A 54 -4.47 5.09 -11.26
C GLN A 54 -5.91 5.40 -11.68
N GLY A 55 -6.90 5.04 -10.85
CA GLY A 55 -8.30 5.38 -11.10
C GLY A 55 -8.53 6.89 -11.10
N GLU A 56 -7.94 7.60 -10.13
CA GLU A 56 -8.02 9.05 -10.03
C GLU A 56 -7.30 9.75 -11.20
N ALA A 57 -6.11 9.26 -11.58
CA ALA A 57 -5.37 9.77 -12.73
C ALA A 57 -6.13 9.56 -14.05
N ALA A 58 -6.74 8.40 -14.24
CA ALA A 58 -7.57 8.11 -15.41
C ALA A 58 -8.83 8.99 -15.48
N ALA A 59 -9.49 9.20 -14.34
CA ALA A 59 -10.63 10.11 -14.25
C ALA A 59 -10.24 11.57 -14.55
N LYS A 60 -9.11 12.04 -14.00
CA LYS A 60 -8.56 13.37 -14.30
C LYS A 60 -8.19 13.54 -15.77
N ALA A 61 -7.57 12.53 -16.38
CA ALA A 61 -7.23 12.56 -17.81
C ALA A 61 -8.47 12.54 -18.72
N ALA A 62 -9.53 11.81 -18.34
CA ALA A 62 -10.80 11.82 -19.06
C ALA A 62 -11.51 13.19 -18.94
N ALA A 63 -11.45 13.81 -17.76
CA ALA A 63 -12.06 15.10 -17.47
C ALA A 63 -11.35 16.31 -18.12
N SER A 64 -10.08 16.17 -18.53
CA SER A 64 -9.31 17.22 -19.22
C SER A 64 -9.35 17.11 -20.75
N GLY A 65 -9.92 16.03 -21.29
CA GLY A 65 -10.01 15.79 -22.74
C GLY A 65 -11.14 16.56 -23.44
N LYS A 66 -11.45 16.15 -24.67
CA LYS A 66 -12.52 16.74 -25.51
C LYS A 66 -13.93 16.76 -24.90
N TYR A 67 -14.16 15.92 -23.89
CA TYR A 67 -15.41 15.83 -23.11
C TYR A 67 -15.32 16.51 -21.74
N GLY A 68 -14.22 17.21 -21.48
CA GLY A 68 -14.04 18.00 -20.27
C GLY A 68 -15.01 19.16 -20.16
N VAL A 69 -15.18 19.66 -18.93
CA VAL A 69 -16.10 20.76 -18.62
C VAL A 69 -15.71 22.00 -19.44
N ARG A 70 -16.55 22.39 -20.40
CA ARG A 70 -16.36 23.62 -21.17
C ARG A 70 -16.70 24.82 -20.31
N GLN A 71 -15.73 25.70 -20.05
CA GLN A 71 -16.02 27.01 -19.49
C GLN A 71 -16.87 27.81 -20.48
N GLY A 72 -18.02 28.29 -20.00
CA GLY A 72 -18.88 29.20 -20.76
C GLY A 72 -18.16 30.53 -21.05
N PRO A 73 -18.62 31.27 -22.07
CA PRO A 73 -18.02 32.55 -22.44
C PRO A 73 -18.04 33.52 -21.24
N ARG A 74 -16.93 34.23 -21.04
CA ARG A 74 -16.81 35.23 -19.97
C ARG A 74 -17.75 36.41 -20.29
N LEU A 75 -18.55 36.80 -19.31
CA LEU A 75 -19.39 37.99 -19.41
C LEU A 75 -18.47 39.22 -19.52
N ALA A 76 -18.58 39.95 -20.63
CA ALA A 76 -17.95 41.26 -20.77
C ALA A 76 -18.75 42.27 -19.94
N VAL A 77 -18.26 42.61 -18.76
CA VAL A 77 -18.76 43.76 -17.99
C VAL A 77 -18.14 45.02 -18.58
N ASN A 78 -18.90 45.73 -19.43
CA ASN A 78 -18.60 47.09 -19.80
C ASN A 78 -18.99 48.00 -18.63
N ASN A 79 -18.02 48.36 -17.79
CA ASN A 79 -18.17 49.49 -16.89
C ASN A 79 -17.90 50.76 -17.70
N LYS A 80 -18.98 51.48 -18.01
CA LYS A 80 -18.93 52.86 -18.49
C LYS A 80 -18.20 53.77 -17.51
#